data_AF-Q9T031-F1
#
_entry.id   AF-Q9T031-F1
#
_cell.length_a   1.000
_cell.length_b   1.000
_cell.length_c   1.000
_cell.angle_alpha   90.00
_cell.angle_beta   90.00
_cell.angle_gamma   90.00
#
_symmetry.space_group_name_H-M   'P 1'
#
loop_
_entity.id
_entity.type
_entity.pdbx_description
1 polymer ?
#
loop_
_entity_poly.entity_id
_entity_poly.type
_entity_poly.pdbx_seq_one_letter_code
_entity_poly.pdbx_strand_id
1 'polypeptide(L)'
;MPFSAASSSSVSSIAEEPPPKKQHDPSPSCSSYLLLLPDEIILNCLARLPKCYYPVISLVSKTFRRLIASPEIYVERSLLRRTERVLYVVLRSHATETPRWYTLNFKPFGNDSNNHRLVPIPSFPSIPCWGMSIVAIDSEIYVLGGCIDNELVSTGFVVECPSHTCRLLPSMKQARGCAAVGFFDGKLYVIGGCNPLSVNWVEAFDLKTQTWESGLGVNNVEMHDLTIRSFAIDDKIYIMDRKNSFVYDPKEGTLETDELLDTQWSVGSCVIDGKIYTFGSKNRIWVFDPIAMVWDRLKGLDDLPDKRDGSRMSNLGGNLAIMFNLEKGSTKICCTEIRLERREGGKIWGTVLWSNIVITLKEPSTIVRCLTVTV
;
A
#
# COMPACT_ATOMS: atom_id res chain seq x y z
N MET A 1 -38.76 92.01 -39.80
CA MET A 1 -38.34 91.69 -41.18
C MET A 1 -37.31 92.73 -41.61
N PRO A 2 -36.18 92.34 -42.20
CA PRO A 2 -36.16 91.85 -43.58
C PRO A 2 -35.65 90.41 -43.74
N PHE A 3 -35.78 89.95 -44.98
CA PHE A 3 -35.62 88.62 -45.55
C PHE A 3 -34.22 88.37 -46.14
N SER A 4 -33.97 87.08 -46.42
CA SER A 4 -33.11 86.55 -47.50
C SER A 4 -31.59 86.58 -47.23
N ALA A 5 -30.74 85.65 -47.67
CA ALA A 5 -30.91 84.49 -48.55
C ALA A 5 -29.87 83.42 -48.19
N ALA A 6 -30.09 82.20 -48.68
CA ALA A 6 -29.23 81.04 -48.54
C ALA A 6 -27.80 81.25 -49.11
N SER A 7 -26.80 80.68 -48.44
CA SER A 7 -25.60 80.17 -49.09
C SER A 7 -25.20 78.85 -48.43
N SER A 8 -25.27 77.79 -49.22
CA SER A 8 -24.80 76.45 -48.90
C SER A 8 -23.30 76.38 -49.18
N SER A 9 -22.47 76.27 -48.15
CA SER A 9 -21.07 75.87 -48.29
C SER A 9 -20.90 74.48 -47.66
N SER A 10 -20.79 73.50 -48.54
CA SER A 10 -20.38 72.13 -48.26
C SER A 10 -18.91 72.13 -47.84
N VAL A 11 -18.64 72.09 -46.54
CA VAL A 11 -17.31 71.81 -46.02
C VAL A 11 -17.19 70.31 -45.82
N SER A 12 -16.37 69.72 -46.69
CA SER A 12 -15.93 68.33 -46.68
C SER A 12 -15.40 67.92 -45.31
N SER A 13 -16.09 66.97 -44.65
CA SER A 13 -15.58 66.28 -43.48
C SER A 13 -14.41 65.39 -43.87
N ILE A 14 -13.24 65.68 -43.31
CA ILE A 14 -12.05 64.84 -43.40
C ILE A 14 -12.39 63.53 -42.68
N ALA A 15 -12.63 62.48 -43.47
CA ALA A 15 -12.80 61.13 -42.95
C ALA A 15 -11.43 60.64 -42.48
N GLU A 16 -11.28 60.52 -41.16
CA GLU A 16 -10.09 60.00 -40.51
C GLU A 16 -9.94 58.50 -40.88
N GLU A 17 -8.84 58.17 -41.55
CA GLU A 17 -8.54 56.82 -42.02
C GLU A 17 -8.26 55.91 -40.80
N PRO A 18 -8.91 54.73 -40.68
CA PRO A 18 -8.77 53.88 -39.52
C PRO A 18 -7.34 53.32 -39.39
N PRO A 19 -6.82 53.16 -38.16
CA PRO A 19 -5.42 52.82 -37.94
C PRO A 19 -5.07 51.45 -38.55
N PRO A 20 -3.82 51.28 -39.04
CA PRO A 20 -3.41 50.07 -39.72
C PRO A 20 -3.57 48.85 -38.79
N LYS A 21 -4.25 47.83 -39.31
CA LYS A 21 -4.39 46.52 -38.66
C LYS A 21 -2.99 46.02 -38.31
N LYS A 22 -2.66 45.96 -37.02
CA LYS A 22 -1.45 45.30 -36.53
C LYS A 22 -1.45 43.88 -37.08
N GLN A 23 -0.49 43.58 -37.97
CA GLN A 23 -0.15 42.21 -38.32
C GLN A 23 0.25 41.54 -37.01
N HIS A 24 -0.63 40.66 -36.53
CA HIS A 24 -0.27 39.72 -35.49
C HIS A 24 0.72 38.76 -36.13
N ASP A 25 2.00 38.93 -35.84
CA ASP A 25 2.95 37.82 -35.98
C ASP A 25 2.38 36.66 -35.15
N PRO A 26 2.21 35.45 -35.73
CA PRO A 26 1.75 34.32 -34.96
C PRO A 26 2.77 34.07 -33.86
N SER A 27 2.38 34.34 -32.63
CA SER A 27 3.13 33.88 -31.47
C SER A 27 3.34 32.37 -31.63
N PRO A 28 4.58 31.86 -31.61
CA PRO A 28 4.79 30.44 -31.73
C PRO A 28 4.03 29.78 -30.59
N SER A 29 3.04 28.98 -30.95
CA SER A 29 2.20 28.24 -30.02
C SER A 29 3.09 27.56 -29.00
N CYS A 30 3.06 28.05 -27.75
CA CYS A 30 4.00 27.71 -26.68
C CYS A 30 3.88 26.25 -26.21
N SER A 31 3.18 25.38 -26.95
CA SER A 31 2.97 23.99 -26.58
C SER A 31 4.00 23.00 -27.16
N SER A 32 5.02 23.43 -27.93
CA SER A 32 5.84 22.47 -28.70
C SER A 32 7.25 22.18 -28.20
N TYR A 33 7.95 23.05 -27.45
CA TYR A 33 9.39 22.81 -27.19
C TYR A 33 9.71 21.59 -26.32
N LEU A 34 8.91 21.30 -25.28
CA LEU A 34 9.07 20.06 -24.50
C LEU A 34 8.62 18.80 -25.26
N LEU A 35 7.77 18.96 -26.28
CA LEU A 35 7.33 17.85 -27.15
C LEU A 35 8.35 17.53 -28.26
N LEU A 36 9.42 18.32 -28.39
CA LEU A 36 10.53 18.05 -29.31
C LEU A 36 11.62 17.15 -28.69
N LEU A 37 11.58 16.93 -27.37
CA LEU A 37 12.53 16.04 -26.71
C LEU A 37 12.23 14.59 -27.08
N PRO A 38 13.27 13.76 -27.32
CA PRO A 38 13.10 12.31 -27.44
C PRO A 38 12.36 11.73 -26.23
N ASP A 39 11.54 10.71 -26.47
CA ASP A 39 10.76 10.03 -25.43
C ASP A 39 11.64 9.56 -24.25
N GLU A 40 12.87 9.15 -24.51
CA GLU A 40 13.84 8.73 -23.48
C GLU A 40 14.19 9.86 -22.49
N ILE A 41 14.40 11.09 -22.99
CA ILE A 41 14.71 12.25 -22.13
C ILE A 41 13.48 12.62 -21.32
N ILE A 42 12.30 12.62 -21.97
CA ILE A 42 11.03 12.89 -21.28
C ILE A 42 10.79 11.85 -20.18
N LEU A 43 10.98 10.56 -20.49
CA LEU A 43 10.80 9.47 -19.54
C LEU A 43 11.75 9.61 -18.36
N ASN A 44 13.03 9.92 -18.59
CA ASN A 44 14.00 10.18 -17.53
C ASN A 44 13.57 11.35 -16.62
N CYS A 45 13.08 12.45 -17.21
CA CYS A 45 12.56 13.59 -16.45
C CYS A 45 11.33 13.19 -15.62
N LEU A 46 10.39 12.45 -16.19
CA LEU A 46 9.18 11.98 -15.50
C LEU A 46 9.51 10.97 -14.39
N ALA A 47 10.49 10.10 -14.59
CA ALA A 47 10.96 9.12 -13.61
C ALA A 47 11.56 9.77 -12.35
N ARG A 48 12.07 11.01 -12.44
CA ARG A 48 12.60 11.76 -11.29
C ARG A 48 11.52 12.34 -10.39
N LEU A 49 10.29 12.45 -10.88
CA LEU A 49 9.18 13.07 -10.14
C LEU A 49 8.48 12.04 -9.25
N PRO A 50 7.97 12.45 -8.08
CA PRO A 50 7.14 11.58 -7.27
C PRO A 50 5.88 11.14 -8.02
N LYS A 51 5.45 9.88 -7.85
CA LYS A 51 4.28 9.30 -8.54
C LYS A 51 3.00 10.10 -8.30
N CYS A 52 2.88 10.78 -7.17
CA CYS A 52 1.73 11.61 -6.84
C CYS A 52 1.48 12.77 -7.85
N TYR A 53 2.50 13.18 -8.63
CA TYR A 53 2.35 14.19 -9.68
C TYR A 53 1.88 13.62 -11.04
N TYR A 54 2.01 12.31 -11.25
CA TYR A 54 1.73 11.66 -12.54
C TYR A 54 0.30 11.89 -13.05
N PRO A 55 -0.76 11.84 -12.20
CA PRO A 55 -2.10 12.14 -12.67
C PRO A 55 -2.24 13.54 -13.27
N VAL A 56 -1.63 14.57 -12.66
CA VAL A 56 -1.72 15.96 -13.13
C VAL A 56 -0.89 16.15 -14.40
N ILE A 57 0.33 15.60 -14.43
CA ILE A 57 1.21 15.67 -15.61
C ILE A 57 0.58 14.97 -16.82
N SER A 58 -0.11 13.84 -16.60
CA SER A 58 -0.85 13.11 -17.64
C SER A 58 -2.02 13.89 -18.25
N LEU A 59 -2.47 14.98 -17.62
CA LEU A 59 -3.47 15.89 -18.19
C LEU A 59 -2.85 16.88 -19.19
N VAL A 60 -1.56 17.19 -19.05
CA VAL A 60 -0.87 18.21 -19.85
C VAL A 60 -0.58 17.73 -21.27
N SER A 61 -0.25 16.45 -21.46
CA SER A 61 0.13 15.91 -22.77
C SER A 61 -0.28 14.45 -22.95
N LYS A 62 -0.70 14.10 -24.17
CA LYS A 62 -0.93 12.70 -24.58
C LYS A 62 0.35 11.88 -24.53
N THR A 63 1.50 12.46 -24.90
CA THR A 63 2.82 11.81 -24.82
C THR A 63 3.17 11.49 -23.37
N PHE A 64 3.02 12.45 -22.44
CA PHE A 64 3.30 12.22 -21.03
C PHE A 64 2.40 11.14 -20.44
N ARG A 65 1.10 11.17 -20.75
CA ARG A 65 0.17 10.12 -20.35
C ARG A 65 0.58 8.74 -20.87
N ARG A 66 0.98 8.65 -22.14
CA ARG A 66 1.47 7.40 -22.74
C ARG A 66 2.71 6.89 -22.00
N LEU A 67 3.72 7.75 -21.81
CA LEU A 67 4.99 7.39 -21.16
C LEU A 67 4.79 7.01 -19.68
N ILE A 68 3.92 7.71 -18.96
CA ILE A 68 3.56 7.39 -17.55
C ILE A 68 2.83 6.05 -17.44
N ALA A 69 2.01 5.70 -18.44
CA ALA A 69 1.31 4.42 -18.47
C ALA A 69 2.20 3.26 -18.94
N SER A 70 3.40 3.56 -19.44
CA SER A 70 4.33 2.59 -20.02
C SER A 70 5.17 1.92 -18.93
N PRO A 71 5.40 0.58 -18.97
CA PRO A 71 6.25 -0.11 -17.99
C PRO A 71 7.68 0.45 -17.88
N GLU A 72 8.18 1.06 -18.96
CA GLU A 72 9.52 1.65 -19.05
C GLU A 72 9.74 2.75 -18.01
N ILE A 73 8.69 3.46 -17.56
CA ILE A 73 8.85 4.47 -16.51
C ILE A 73 9.36 3.85 -15.21
N TYR A 74 8.99 2.61 -14.92
CA TYR A 74 9.42 1.92 -13.72
C TYR A 74 10.85 1.41 -13.84
N VAL A 75 11.24 0.92 -15.02
CA VAL A 75 12.64 0.59 -15.32
C VAL A 75 13.54 1.80 -15.07
N GLU A 76 13.15 2.96 -15.60
CA GLU A 76 13.91 4.20 -15.48
C GLU A 76 13.99 4.70 -14.03
N ARG A 77 12.88 4.59 -13.29
CA ARG A 77 12.86 4.88 -11.84
C ARG A 77 13.78 3.97 -11.04
N SER A 78 13.77 2.67 -11.34
CA SER A 78 14.66 1.70 -10.70
C SER A 78 16.12 2.02 -10.97
N LEU A 79 16.48 2.36 -12.22
CA LEU A 79 17.84 2.79 -12.59
C LEU A 79 18.28 4.04 -11.84
N LEU A 80 17.37 5.00 -11.66
CA LEU A 80 17.58 6.23 -10.88
C LEU A 80 17.51 6.03 -9.37
N ARG A 81 17.26 4.80 -8.89
CA ARG A 81 17.03 4.47 -7.47
C ARG A 81 15.93 5.31 -6.83
N ARG A 82 14.89 5.63 -7.61
CA ARG A 82 13.71 6.39 -7.18
C ARG A 82 12.60 5.44 -6.77
N THR A 83 12.70 4.94 -5.55
CA THR A 83 11.68 4.09 -4.95
C THR A 83 10.75 4.91 -4.05
N GLU A 84 9.46 4.65 -4.13
CA GLU A 84 8.43 5.17 -3.23
C GLU A 84 7.78 4.02 -2.48
N ARG A 85 7.40 4.27 -1.23
CA ARG A 85 6.69 3.28 -0.42
C ARG A 85 5.21 3.55 -0.50
N VAL A 86 4.48 2.57 -1.00
CA VAL A 86 3.05 2.67 -1.31
C VAL A 86 2.28 1.73 -0.39
N LEU A 87 1.30 2.28 0.32
CA LEU A 87 0.40 1.50 1.17
C LEU A 87 -0.75 0.94 0.34
N TYR A 88 -0.81 -0.38 0.26
CA TYR A 88 -1.93 -1.14 -0.31
C TYR A 88 -2.86 -1.61 0.81
N VAL A 89 -4.16 -1.46 0.56
CA VAL A 89 -5.21 -1.76 1.52
C VAL A 89 -6.28 -2.62 0.87
N VAL A 90 -6.65 -3.70 1.55
CA VAL A 90 -7.79 -4.51 1.18
C VAL A 90 -8.96 -4.19 2.11
N LEU A 91 -10.06 -3.74 1.53
CA LEU A 91 -11.31 -3.45 2.25
C LEU A 91 -12.39 -4.43 1.81
N ARG A 92 -13.10 -5.04 2.77
CA ARG A 92 -14.23 -5.94 2.50
C ARG A 92 -15.54 -5.29 2.93
N SER A 93 -16.46 -5.10 1.98
CA SER A 93 -17.81 -4.58 2.26
C SER A 93 -18.59 -5.60 3.08
N HIS A 94 -19.32 -5.14 4.09
CA HIS A 94 -20.20 -6.00 4.91
C HIS A 94 -21.46 -6.46 4.16
N ALA A 95 -21.86 -5.75 3.10
CA ALA A 95 -23.06 -6.11 2.33
C ALA A 95 -22.75 -7.14 1.24
N THR A 96 -21.61 -7.00 0.57
CA THR A 96 -21.22 -7.88 -0.55
C THR A 96 -20.25 -8.97 -0.15
N GLU A 97 -19.58 -8.83 1.01
CA GLU A 97 -18.45 -9.66 1.46
C GLU A 97 -17.31 -9.75 0.42
N THR A 98 -17.27 -8.83 -0.55
CA THR A 98 -16.23 -8.79 -1.59
C THR A 98 -15.06 -7.91 -1.14
N PRO A 99 -13.83 -8.46 -1.05
CA PRO A 99 -12.64 -7.66 -0.80
C PRO A 99 -12.21 -6.89 -2.06
N ARG A 100 -11.78 -5.64 -1.89
CA ARG A 100 -11.28 -4.79 -2.98
C ARG A 100 -9.98 -4.10 -2.58
N TRP A 101 -9.11 -3.92 -3.57
CA TRP A 101 -7.81 -3.28 -3.43
C TRP A 101 -7.91 -1.76 -3.55
N TYR A 102 -7.15 -1.08 -2.70
CA TYR A 102 -6.96 0.36 -2.68
C TYR A 102 -5.47 0.68 -2.49
N THR A 103 -5.04 1.81 -3.04
CA THR A 103 -3.74 2.43 -2.74
C THR A 103 -3.95 3.75 -2.01
N LEU A 104 -3.10 4.06 -1.04
CA LEU A 104 -3.06 5.37 -0.41
C LEU A 104 -2.28 6.35 -1.30
N ASN A 105 -2.99 7.31 -1.89
CA ASN A 105 -2.39 8.34 -2.73
C ASN A 105 -2.36 9.69 -2.01
N PHE A 106 -1.31 10.46 -2.29
CA PHE A 106 -1.17 11.85 -1.89
C PHE A 106 -1.57 12.78 -3.03
N LYS A 107 -2.34 13.83 -2.73
CA LYS A 107 -2.64 14.94 -3.64
C LYS A 107 -1.70 16.10 -3.33
N PRO A 108 -0.69 16.38 -4.17
CA PRO A 108 0.25 17.46 -3.91
C PRO A 108 -0.38 18.86 -4.07
N PHE A 109 -1.50 18.96 -4.80
CA PHE A 109 -2.21 20.21 -5.04
C PHE A 109 -3.62 20.12 -4.44
N GLY A 110 -3.84 20.87 -3.37
CA GLY A 110 -5.12 20.97 -2.67
C GLY A 110 -5.02 22.00 -1.54
N ASN A 111 -6.08 22.79 -1.37
CA ASN A 111 -6.19 23.73 -0.24
C ASN A 111 -6.74 23.05 1.04
N ASP A 112 -7.25 21.83 0.91
CA ASP A 112 -7.79 21.08 2.04
C ASP A 112 -6.66 20.48 2.86
N SER A 113 -6.84 20.39 4.18
CA SER A 113 -5.93 19.65 5.08
C SER A 113 -5.88 18.14 4.77
N ASN A 114 -6.82 17.65 3.95
CA ASN A 114 -6.97 16.24 3.63
C ASN A 114 -6.35 15.86 2.26
N ASN A 115 -5.02 15.82 2.22
CA ASN A 115 -4.27 15.49 1.01
C ASN A 115 -4.10 13.98 0.76
N HIS A 116 -4.53 13.11 1.68
CA HIS A 116 -4.37 11.66 1.56
C HIS A 116 -5.71 10.99 1.22
N ARG A 117 -5.74 10.14 0.21
CA ARG A 117 -6.96 9.45 -0.21
C ARG A 117 -6.69 8.03 -0.66
N LEU A 118 -7.52 7.08 -0.21
CA LEU A 118 -7.55 5.75 -0.79
C LEU A 118 -8.22 5.79 -2.16
N VAL A 119 -7.54 5.23 -3.15
CA VAL A 119 -8.01 5.14 -4.54
C VAL A 119 -8.16 3.65 -4.89
N PRO A 120 -9.34 3.22 -5.40
CA PRO A 120 -9.56 1.82 -5.77
C PRO A 120 -8.65 1.43 -6.94
N ILE A 121 -8.22 0.16 -6.96
CA ILE A 121 -7.37 -0.41 -8.00
C ILE A 121 -8.17 -1.51 -8.73
N PRO A 122 -9.00 -1.16 -9.72
CA PRO A 122 -9.88 -2.12 -10.40
C PRO A 122 -9.13 -3.13 -11.27
N SER A 123 -7.87 -2.85 -11.61
CA SER A 123 -7.03 -3.77 -12.38
C SER A 123 -6.45 -4.92 -11.54
N PHE A 124 -6.47 -4.81 -10.21
CA PHE A 124 -6.00 -5.89 -9.35
C PHE A 124 -7.03 -7.04 -9.36
N PRO A 125 -6.57 -8.30 -9.32
CA PRO A 125 -7.45 -9.45 -9.34
C PRO A 125 -8.35 -9.50 -8.10
N SER A 126 -9.53 -10.10 -8.27
CA SER A 126 -10.38 -10.49 -7.16
C SER A 126 -9.66 -11.49 -6.27
N ILE A 127 -9.87 -11.37 -4.97
CA ILE A 127 -9.27 -12.23 -3.96
C ILE A 127 -10.38 -12.96 -3.18
N PRO A 128 -10.17 -14.22 -2.74
CA PRO A 128 -11.09 -14.96 -1.87
C PRO A 128 -11.69 -14.14 -0.70
N CYS A 129 -12.91 -14.44 -0.25
CA CYS A 129 -13.54 -13.66 0.83
C CYS A 129 -12.87 -13.84 2.21
N TRP A 130 -12.18 -14.97 2.42
CA TRP A 130 -11.39 -15.27 3.61
C TRP A 130 -10.26 -16.26 3.34
N GLY A 131 -9.34 -16.37 4.31
CA GLY A 131 -8.33 -17.42 4.35
C GLY A 131 -7.06 -17.21 3.53
N MET A 132 -6.92 -16.15 2.75
CA MET A 132 -5.68 -15.94 2.00
C MET A 132 -4.50 -15.52 2.87
N SER A 133 -3.32 -15.98 2.49
CA SER A 133 -2.05 -15.50 3.00
C SER A 133 -1.49 -14.47 2.03
N ILE A 134 -1.26 -13.24 2.52
CA ILE A 134 -0.75 -12.12 1.72
C ILE A 134 0.55 -11.59 2.33
N VAL A 135 1.58 -11.51 1.50
CA VAL A 135 2.89 -10.93 1.83
C VAL A 135 3.39 -10.04 0.69
N ALA A 136 4.08 -8.96 1.04
CA ALA A 136 4.77 -8.09 0.09
C ALA A 136 6.27 -8.42 0.12
N ILE A 137 6.86 -8.59 -1.05
CA ILE A 137 8.31 -8.75 -1.24
C ILE A 137 8.72 -7.74 -2.31
N ASP A 138 9.61 -6.82 -1.95
CA ASP A 138 10.06 -5.73 -2.82
C ASP A 138 8.92 -4.93 -3.47
N SER A 139 8.69 -5.15 -4.78
CA SER A 139 7.68 -4.48 -5.60
C SER A 139 6.48 -5.39 -5.95
N GLU A 140 6.41 -6.57 -5.35
CA GLU A 140 5.43 -7.60 -5.64
C GLU A 140 4.58 -7.95 -4.41
N ILE A 141 3.32 -8.32 -4.65
CA ILE A 141 2.41 -8.86 -3.63
C ILE A 141 2.09 -10.31 -3.99
N TYR A 142 2.43 -11.22 -3.08
CA TYR A 142 2.12 -12.63 -3.19
C TYR A 142 0.81 -12.93 -2.46
N VAL A 143 -0.14 -13.54 -3.15
CA VAL A 143 -1.43 -13.97 -2.60
C VAL A 143 -1.54 -15.47 -2.77
N LEU A 144 -1.66 -16.20 -1.66
CA LEU A 144 -1.56 -17.66 -1.64
C LEU A 144 -2.77 -18.28 -0.94
N GLY A 145 -3.31 -19.32 -1.58
CA GLY A 145 -4.37 -20.14 -1.03
C GLY A 145 -5.63 -19.35 -0.66
N GLY A 146 -6.28 -19.79 0.41
CA GLY A 146 -7.54 -19.26 0.88
C GLY A 146 -8.69 -20.20 0.59
N CYS A 147 -9.91 -19.66 0.68
CA CYS A 147 -11.12 -20.43 0.52
C CYS A 147 -12.03 -19.84 -0.55
N ILE A 148 -12.35 -20.63 -1.57
CA ILE A 148 -13.28 -20.29 -2.65
C ILE A 148 -14.43 -21.28 -2.58
N ASP A 149 -15.67 -20.78 -2.54
CA ASP A 149 -16.87 -21.62 -2.50
C ASP A 149 -16.85 -22.69 -1.39
N ASN A 150 -16.32 -22.33 -0.21
CA ASN A 150 -16.10 -23.19 0.96
C ASN A 150 -15.03 -24.28 0.81
N GLU A 151 -14.29 -24.30 -0.29
CA GLU A 151 -13.17 -25.22 -0.52
C GLU A 151 -11.83 -24.49 -0.38
N LEU A 152 -10.88 -25.13 0.29
CA LEU A 152 -9.51 -24.63 0.34
C LEU A 152 -8.84 -24.78 -1.03
N VAL A 153 -8.05 -23.79 -1.43
CA VAL A 153 -7.35 -23.82 -2.72
C VAL A 153 -5.83 -23.83 -2.54
N SER A 154 -5.12 -24.48 -3.48
CA SER A 154 -3.65 -24.50 -3.52
C SER A 154 -3.05 -23.47 -4.48
N THR A 155 -3.90 -22.78 -5.24
CA THR A 155 -3.49 -21.77 -6.22
C THR A 155 -3.00 -20.50 -5.55
N GLY A 156 -2.09 -19.79 -6.20
CA GLY A 156 -1.64 -18.46 -5.80
C GLY A 156 -1.32 -17.60 -7.01
N PHE A 157 -1.14 -16.30 -6.78
CA PHE A 157 -0.74 -15.35 -7.80
C PHE A 157 0.13 -14.24 -7.23
N VAL A 158 0.88 -13.58 -8.11
CA VAL A 158 1.68 -12.41 -7.80
C VAL A 158 1.09 -11.21 -8.52
N VAL A 159 0.96 -10.11 -7.78
CA VAL A 159 0.64 -8.81 -8.34
C VAL A 159 1.93 -7.99 -8.42
N GLU A 160 2.29 -7.58 -9.64
CA GLU A 160 3.39 -6.67 -9.90
C GLU A 160 2.87 -5.24 -9.71
N CYS A 161 3.20 -4.62 -8.57
CA CYS A 161 2.66 -3.33 -8.17
C CYS A 161 3.06 -2.13 -9.03
N PRO A 162 4.22 -2.09 -9.71
CA PRO A 162 4.52 -1.01 -10.64
C PRO A 162 3.61 -1.04 -11.87
N SER A 163 3.55 -2.18 -12.55
CA SER A 163 2.80 -2.40 -13.80
C SER A 163 1.30 -2.67 -13.61
N HIS A 164 0.85 -2.90 -12.37
CA HIS A 164 -0.52 -3.34 -12.04
C HIS A 164 -0.93 -4.63 -12.79
N THR A 165 0.03 -5.50 -13.09
CA THR A 165 -0.17 -6.79 -13.75
C THR A 165 -0.26 -7.92 -12.72
N CYS A 166 -0.85 -9.03 -13.12
CA CYS A 166 -0.97 -10.22 -12.29
C CYS A 166 -0.49 -11.44 -13.08
N ARG A 167 0.22 -12.34 -12.40
CA ARG A 167 0.63 -13.64 -12.94
C ARG A 167 0.31 -14.76 -11.96
N LEU A 168 -0.09 -15.90 -12.48
CA LEU A 168 -0.31 -17.10 -11.67
C LEU A 168 1.04 -17.66 -11.18
N LEU A 169 1.02 -18.20 -9.97
CA LEU A 169 2.10 -19.01 -9.45
C LEU A 169 1.83 -20.49 -9.71
N PRO A 170 2.88 -21.33 -9.80
CA PRO A 170 2.71 -22.76 -9.63
C PRO A 170 1.91 -23.05 -8.36
N SER A 171 0.97 -23.99 -8.42
CA SER A 171 0.16 -24.35 -7.26
C SER A 171 1.00 -25.01 -6.17
N MET A 172 0.68 -24.71 -4.91
CA MET A 172 1.17 -25.48 -3.76
C MET A 172 0.78 -26.95 -3.90
N LYS A 173 1.53 -27.85 -3.25
CA LYS A 173 1.19 -29.28 -3.19
C LYS A 173 -0.05 -29.51 -2.33
N GLN A 174 -0.25 -28.67 -1.31
CA GLN A 174 -1.39 -28.75 -0.40
C GLN A 174 -2.28 -27.51 -0.50
N ALA A 175 -3.58 -27.73 -0.69
CA ALA A 175 -4.58 -26.68 -0.54
C ALA A 175 -4.67 -26.23 0.92
N ARG A 176 -4.68 -24.91 1.15
CA ARG A 176 -4.63 -24.33 2.50
C ARG A 176 -5.30 -22.96 2.57
N GLY A 177 -5.74 -22.56 3.77
CA GLY A 177 -6.25 -21.23 4.09
C GLY A 177 -5.91 -20.83 5.53
N CYS A 178 -5.71 -19.54 5.79
CA CYS A 178 -5.19 -18.98 7.04
C CYS A 178 -3.82 -19.57 7.39
N ALA A 179 -2.91 -19.62 6.41
CA ALA A 179 -1.54 -20.08 6.62
C ALA A 179 -0.62 -18.92 7.05
N ALA A 180 0.38 -19.21 7.87
CA ALA A 180 1.48 -18.29 8.08
C ALA A 180 2.34 -18.21 6.82
N VAL A 181 2.89 -17.02 6.55
CA VAL A 181 3.75 -16.79 5.39
C VAL A 181 4.93 -15.92 5.76
N GLY A 182 6.12 -16.31 5.32
CA GLY A 182 7.36 -15.57 5.57
C GLY A 182 8.38 -15.78 4.46
N PHE A 183 9.13 -14.72 4.14
CA PHE A 183 10.22 -14.77 3.17
C PHE A 183 11.55 -14.96 3.90
N PHE A 184 12.32 -15.96 3.51
CA PHE A 184 13.61 -16.30 4.10
C PHE A 184 14.52 -16.92 3.03
N ASP A 185 15.76 -16.45 2.93
CA ASP A 185 16.81 -16.96 2.03
C ASP A 185 16.35 -17.23 0.58
N GLY A 186 15.64 -16.27 -0.03
CA GLY A 186 15.15 -16.40 -1.40
C GLY A 186 13.93 -17.30 -1.58
N LYS A 187 13.37 -17.84 -0.49
CA LYS A 187 12.21 -18.74 -0.49
C LYS A 187 11.05 -18.15 0.31
N LEU A 188 9.84 -18.46 -0.13
CA LEU A 188 8.61 -18.11 0.56
C LEU A 188 8.05 -19.33 1.28
N TYR A 189 8.14 -19.33 2.60
CA TYR A 189 7.64 -20.39 3.46
C TYR A 189 6.17 -20.16 3.76
N VAL A 190 5.38 -21.23 3.64
CA VAL A 190 3.95 -21.25 3.92
C VAL A 190 3.67 -22.39 4.90
N ILE A 191 3.14 -22.04 6.07
CA ILE A 191 3.08 -22.92 7.24
C ILE A 191 1.64 -23.02 7.73
N GLY A 192 1.16 -24.25 7.92
CA GLY A 192 -0.18 -24.52 8.43
C GLY A 192 -1.32 -24.15 7.47
N GLY A 193 -2.50 -23.86 8.01
CA GLY A 193 -3.70 -23.57 7.22
C GLY A 193 -4.30 -24.78 6.50
N CYS A 194 -3.86 -25.99 6.84
CA CYS A 194 -4.29 -27.26 6.26
C CYS A 194 -4.23 -28.35 7.34
N ASN A 195 -4.52 -29.60 6.96
CA ASN A 195 -4.47 -30.73 7.87
C ASN A 195 -3.10 -30.79 8.59
N PRO A 196 -3.06 -30.77 9.94
CA PRO A 196 -1.82 -30.83 10.72
C PRO A 196 -0.99 -32.10 10.49
N LEU A 197 -1.61 -33.18 10.00
CA LEU A 197 -0.94 -34.44 9.65
C LEU A 197 -0.38 -34.46 8.22
N SER A 198 -0.52 -33.38 7.45
CA SER A 198 -0.01 -33.33 6.08
C SER A 198 1.52 -33.30 6.07
N VAL A 199 2.15 -34.15 5.25
CA VAL A 199 3.60 -34.06 4.98
C VAL A 199 4.01 -32.74 4.31
N ASN A 200 3.04 -32.01 3.77
CA ASN A 200 3.20 -30.68 3.17
C ASN A 200 2.67 -29.57 4.10
N TRP A 201 2.61 -29.81 5.42
CA TRP A 201 2.14 -28.80 6.37
C TRP A 201 3.00 -27.52 6.32
N VAL A 202 4.30 -27.67 6.12
CA VAL A 202 5.20 -26.61 5.66
C VAL A 202 5.54 -26.84 4.20
N GLU A 203 5.45 -25.79 3.40
CA GLU A 203 5.99 -25.75 2.04
C GLU A 203 6.83 -24.50 1.85
N ALA A 204 7.88 -24.60 1.03
CA ALA A 204 8.71 -23.47 0.64
C ALA A 204 8.66 -23.30 -0.88
N PHE A 205 8.40 -22.08 -1.34
CA PHE A 205 8.46 -21.71 -2.75
C PHE A 205 9.77 -20.99 -3.05
N ASP A 206 10.60 -21.59 -3.90
CA ASP A 206 11.84 -20.97 -4.35
C ASP A 206 11.55 -19.95 -5.46
N LEU A 207 11.84 -18.67 -5.21
CA LEU A 207 11.55 -17.60 -6.16
C LEU A 207 12.44 -17.67 -7.42
N LYS A 208 13.61 -18.30 -7.34
CA LYS A 208 14.54 -18.43 -8.47
C LYS A 208 14.16 -19.59 -9.38
N THR A 209 13.84 -20.75 -8.81
CA THR A 209 13.48 -21.94 -9.61
C THR A 209 11.98 -22.00 -9.91
N GLN A 210 11.15 -21.19 -9.23
CA GLN A 210 9.69 -21.20 -9.32
C GLN A 210 9.10 -22.58 -9.03
N THR A 211 9.59 -23.24 -7.96
CA THR A 211 9.14 -24.58 -7.56
C THR A 211 8.80 -24.65 -6.09
N TRP A 212 7.84 -25.51 -5.75
CA TRP A 212 7.49 -25.84 -4.37
C TRP A 212 8.24 -27.07 -3.88
N GLU A 213 8.82 -26.97 -2.68
CA GLU A 213 9.37 -28.08 -1.93
C GLU A 213 8.63 -28.22 -0.59
N SER A 214 8.63 -29.43 -0.05
CA SER A 214 8.07 -29.68 1.28
C SER A 214 9.12 -29.19 2.29
N GLY A 215 8.72 -28.34 3.23
CA GLY A 215 9.62 -27.84 4.26
C GLY A 215 9.93 -28.89 5.31
N LEU A 216 10.90 -28.59 6.17
CA LEU A 216 11.16 -29.39 7.35
C LEU A 216 9.94 -29.34 8.27
N GLY A 217 9.34 -30.51 8.50
CA GLY A 217 8.09 -30.69 9.24
C GLY A 217 8.27 -30.53 10.75
N VAL A 218 7.20 -30.10 11.40
CA VAL A 218 7.15 -29.89 12.85
C VAL A 218 6.79 -31.21 13.54
N ASN A 219 7.64 -31.68 14.43
CA ASN A 219 7.28 -32.73 15.38
C ASN A 219 6.76 -32.09 16.68
N ASN A 220 5.66 -32.60 17.22
CA ASN A 220 5.19 -32.39 18.61
C ASN A 220 4.60 -31.03 19.03
N VAL A 221 4.38 -30.07 18.12
CA VAL A 221 3.70 -28.81 18.48
C VAL A 221 2.30 -28.78 17.88
N GLU A 222 1.29 -28.81 18.75
CA GLU A 222 -0.11 -28.64 18.37
C GLU A 222 -0.41 -27.15 18.11
N MET A 223 -0.27 -26.75 16.86
CA MET A 223 -0.78 -25.46 16.37
C MET A 223 -2.22 -25.65 15.86
N HIS A 224 -3.12 -24.72 16.18
CA HIS A 224 -4.48 -24.75 15.62
C HIS A 224 -4.45 -24.53 14.10
N ASP A 225 -5.46 -25.07 13.42
CA ASP A 225 -5.57 -25.03 11.96
C ASP A 225 -5.50 -23.62 11.34
N LEU A 226 -5.85 -22.57 12.11
CA LEU A 226 -6.00 -21.21 11.60
C LEU A 226 -4.97 -20.25 12.18
N THR A 227 -4.04 -19.81 11.33
CA THR A 227 -3.17 -18.67 11.62
C THR A 227 -3.96 -17.37 11.56
N ILE A 228 -3.82 -16.52 12.57
CA ILE A 228 -4.42 -15.19 12.63
C ILE A 228 -3.44 -14.11 12.18
N ARG A 229 -2.16 -14.25 12.52
CA ARG A 229 -1.10 -13.31 12.13
C ARG A 229 0.22 -14.04 11.97
N SER A 230 1.06 -13.55 11.07
CA SER A 230 2.45 -14.00 10.97
C SER A 230 3.35 -12.88 10.46
N PHE A 231 4.64 -12.97 10.82
CA PHE A 231 5.69 -12.06 10.38
C PHE A 231 7.01 -12.81 10.20
N ALA A 232 7.71 -12.55 9.10
CA ALA A 232 9.14 -12.87 9.00
C ALA A 232 9.95 -11.72 9.63
N ILE A 233 10.83 -12.05 10.57
CA ILE A 233 11.74 -11.12 11.22
C ILE A 233 13.11 -11.78 11.25
N ASP A 234 14.08 -11.15 10.60
CA ASP A 234 15.43 -11.68 10.41
C ASP A 234 15.37 -13.12 9.86
N ASP A 235 15.81 -14.10 10.64
CA ASP A 235 15.90 -15.51 10.25
C ASP A 235 14.69 -16.35 10.68
N LYS A 236 13.65 -15.77 11.29
CA LYS A 236 12.56 -16.52 11.92
C LYS A 236 11.18 -16.04 11.49
N ILE A 237 10.20 -16.95 11.55
CA ILE A 237 8.81 -16.66 11.23
C ILE A 237 7.99 -16.76 12.51
N TYR A 238 7.48 -15.63 12.96
CA TYR A 238 6.61 -15.48 14.11
C TYR A 238 5.18 -15.73 13.69
N ILE A 239 4.45 -16.57 14.42
CA ILE A 239 3.13 -17.06 14.06
C ILE A 239 2.20 -16.95 15.25
N MET A 240 1.00 -16.43 15.04
CA MET A 240 -0.08 -16.36 16.02
C MET A 240 -1.24 -17.19 15.52
N ASP A 241 -1.65 -18.19 16.30
CA ASP A 241 -2.91 -18.91 16.09
C ASP A 241 -4.03 -18.33 16.96
N ARG A 242 -5.11 -19.09 17.21
CA ARG A 242 -6.22 -18.66 18.07
C ARG A 242 -5.91 -18.60 19.57
N LYS A 243 -4.88 -19.28 20.02
CA LYS A 243 -4.60 -19.55 21.43
C LYS A 243 -3.19 -19.14 21.84
N ASN A 244 -2.21 -19.43 21.01
CA ASN A 244 -0.78 -19.32 21.32
C ASN A 244 0.00 -18.64 20.19
N SER A 245 1.23 -18.28 20.52
CA SER A 245 2.23 -17.75 19.60
C SER A 245 3.39 -18.72 19.46
N PHE A 246 3.95 -18.77 18.25
CA PHE A 246 5.01 -19.68 17.89
C PHE A 246 6.08 -18.96 17.10
N VAL A 247 7.28 -19.53 17.12
CA VAL A 247 8.41 -19.10 16.32
C VAL A 247 8.89 -20.30 15.52
N TYR A 248 8.81 -20.19 14.19
CA TYR A 248 9.35 -21.17 13.26
C TYR A 248 10.75 -20.73 12.82
N ASP A 249 11.70 -21.65 12.90
CA ASP A 249 13.05 -21.50 12.37
C ASP A 249 13.16 -22.29 11.05
N PRO A 250 13.22 -21.61 9.89
CA PRO A 250 13.36 -22.28 8.60
C PRO A 250 14.68 -23.05 8.40
N LYS A 251 15.75 -22.70 9.14
CA LYS A 251 17.06 -23.37 9.02
C LYS A 251 17.04 -24.71 9.74
N GLU A 252 16.52 -24.73 10.95
CA GLU A 252 16.44 -25.93 11.80
C GLU A 252 15.17 -26.75 11.55
N GLY A 253 14.15 -26.14 10.94
CA GLY A 253 12.85 -26.78 10.73
C GLY A 253 12.04 -26.94 12.02
N THR A 254 12.35 -26.15 13.05
CA THR A 254 11.72 -26.24 14.36
C THR A 254 10.60 -25.22 14.51
N LEU A 255 9.56 -25.59 15.27
CA LEU A 255 8.51 -24.69 15.71
C LEU A 255 8.50 -24.72 17.24
N GLU A 256 8.60 -23.57 17.86
CA GLU A 256 8.62 -23.43 19.32
C GLU A 256 7.51 -22.49 19.77
N THR A 257 6.83 -22.83 20.88
CA THR A 257 5.86 -21.92 21.50
C THR A 257 6.59 -20.80 22.22
N ASP A 258 6.07 -19.57 22.11
CA ASP A 258 6.61 -18.38 22.78
C ASP A 258 5.52 -17.71 23.62
N GLU A 259 5.51 -18.04 24.92
CA GLU A 259 4.54 -17.51 25.88
C GLU A 259 4.71 -16.00 26.14
N LEU A 260 5.90 -15.44 25.88
CA LEU A 260 6.14 -14.01 26.06
C LEU A 260 5.39 -13.21 25.00
N LEU A 261 5.35 -13.68 23.75
CA LEU A 261 4.55 -13.07 22.69
C LEU A 261 3.06 -13.03 23.04
N ASP A 262 2.53 -14.10 23.63
CA ASP A 262 1.12 -14.22 24.01
C ASP A 262 0.66 -13.17 25.03
N THR A 263 1.59 -12.55 25.76
CA THR A 263 1.25 -11.53 26.76
C THR A 263 0.72 -10.22 26.17
N GLN A 264 1.14 -9.81 24.96
CA GLN A 264 0.77 -8.51 24.37
C GLN A 264 0.52 -8.54 22.85
N TRP A 265 0.94 -9.58 22.12
CA TRP A 265 0.83 -9.59 20.67
C TRP A 265 -0.66 -9.67 20.25
N SER A 266 -1.07 -8.78 19.35
CA SER A 266 -2.43 -8.72 18.84
C SER A 266 -2.46 -8.69 17.31
N VAL A 267 -3.61 -9.05 16.73
CA VAL A 267 -3.85 -9.07 15.27
C VAL A 267 -3.53 -7.74 14.59
N GLY A 268 -3.79 -6.63 15.28
CA GLY A 268 -3.45 -5.29 14.81
C GLY A 268 -1.99 -4.97 15.15
N SER A 269 -1.08 -5.52 14.36
CA SER A 269 0.36 -5.38 14.54
C SER A 269 1.10 -5.23 13.21
N CYS A 270 2.35 -4.79 13.26
CA CYS A 270 3.27 -4.78 12.11
C CYS A 270 4.73 -4.91 12.56
N VAL A 271 5.62 -5.15 11.60
CA VAL A 271 7.07 -5.19 11.84
C VAL A 271 7.74 -3.94 11.28
N ILE A 272 8.55 -3.29 12.11
CA ILE A 272 9.40 -2.15 11.74
C ILE A 272 10.77 -2.37 12.40
N ASP A 273 11.85 -2.28 11.63
CA ASP A 273 13.23 -2.43 12.10
C ASP A 273 13.47 -3.64 13.03
N GLY A 274 13.00 -4.81 12.60
CA GLY A 274 13.16 -6.06 13.34
C GLY A 274 12.28 -6.20 14.60
N LYS A 275 11.32 -5.29 14.82
CA LYS A 275 10.49 -5.24 16.04
C LYS A 275 9.01 -5.35 15.72
N ILE A 276 8.25 -6.03 16.58
CA ILE A 276 6.80 -6.14 16.44
C ILE A 276 6.14 -5.00 17.20
N TYR A 277 5.43 -4.14 16.48
CA TYR A 277 4.56 -3.11 17.04
C TYR A 277 3.13 -3.67 17.08
N THR A 278 2.47 -3.58 18.24
CA THR A 278 1.11 -4.10 18.44
C THR A 278 0.28 -3.14 19.25
N PHE A 279 -1.02 -3.07 18.97
CA PHE A 279 -1.94 -2.40 19.89
C PHE A 279 -2.04 -3.16 21.21
N GLY A 280 -1.84 -2.45 22.32
CA GLY A 280 -2.20 -2.89 23.66
C GLY A 280 -3.63 -2.47 24.03
N SER A 281 -3.88 -2.37 25.34
CA SER A 281 -5.13 -1.84 25.86
C SER A 281 -5.26 -0.33 25.58
N LYS A 282 -6.49 0.11 25.29
CA LYS A 282 -6.80 1.52 24.96
C LYS A 282 -5.99 2.01 23.76
N ASN A 283 -5.30 3.15 23.88
CA ASN A 283 -4.44 3.74 22.87
C ASN A 283 -2.97 3.32 22.97
N ARG A 284 -2.63 2.38 23.86
CA ARG A 284 -1.24 1.97 24.08
C ARG A 284 -0.72 1.16 22.91
N ILE A 285 0.55 1.34 22.59
CA ILE A 285 1.28 0.56 21.60
C ILE A 285 2.48 -0.08 22.28
N TRP A 286 2.58 -1.40 22.17
CA TRP A 286 3.69 -2.19 22.66
C TRP A 286 4.64 -2.53 21.53
N VAL A 287 5.93 -2.61 21.87
CA VAL A 287 7.01 -2.97 20.96
C VAL A 287 7.71 -4.19 21.54
N PHE A 288 7.71 -5.29 20.80
CA PHE A 288 8.51 -6.47 21.13
C PHE A 288 9.84 -6.36 20.42
N ASP A 289 10.91 -6.52 21.19
CA ASP A 289 12.26 -6.73 20.67
C ASP A 289 12.60 -8.22 20.73
N PRO A 290 12.66 -8.93 19.59
CA PRO A 290 12.96 -10.35 19.58
C PRO A 290 14.41 -10.70 19.96
N ILE A 291 15.34 -9.72 19.92
CA ILE A 291 16.73 -9.93 20.33
C ILE A 291 16.83 -9.79 21.85
N ALA A 292 16.23 -8.74 22.40
CA ALA A 292 16.23 -8.51 23.85
C ALA A 292 15.17 -9.32 24.61
N MET A 293 14.27 -10.01 23.88
CA MET A 293 13.15 -10.79 24.42
C MET A 293 12.35 -10.00 25.46
N VAL A 294 11.93 -8.78 25.06
CA VAL A 294 11.24 -7.87 25.98
C VAL A 294 10.17 -7.05 25.25
N TRP A 295 9.07 -6.80 25.97
CA TRP A 295 8.07 -5.82 25.59
C TRP A 295 8.38 -4.45 26.21
N ASP A 296 8.34 -3.41 25.40
CA ASP A 296 8.45 -2.02 25.86
C ASP A 296 7.33 -1.16 25.31
N ARG A 297 7.00 -0.07 26.01
CA ARG A 297 5.90 0.81 25.64
C ARG A 297 6.39 1.93 24.73
N LEU A 298 5.75 2.08 23.57
CA LEU A 298 5.93 3.26 22.72
C LEU A 298 5.45 4.52 23.47
N LYS A 299 6.29 5.56 23.53
CA LYS A 299 6.01 6.82 24.24
C LYS A 299 5.55 7.92 23.28
N GLY A 300 4.98 9.01 23.82
CA GLY A 300 4.65 10.21 23.04
C GLY A 300 3.31 10.17 22.29
N LEU A 301 2.46 9.18 22.57
CA LEU A 301 1.17 8.97 21.91
C LEU A 301 0.00 8.94 22.89
N ASP A 302 0.12 9.65 24.01
CA ASP A 302 -0.90 9.65 25.07
C ASP A 302 -2.24 10.25 24.59
N ASP A 303 -2.21 11.12 23.57
CA ASP A 303 -3.39 11.74 22.92
C ASP A 303 -3.94 10.94 21.73
N LEU A 304 -3.34 9.80 21.39
CA LEU A 304 -3.85 8.97 20.30
C LEU A 304 -5.25 8.44 20.68
N PRO A 305 -6.24 8.43 19.76
CA PRO A 305 -7.52 7.80 20.04
C PRO A 305 -7.37 6.33 20.43
N ASP A 306 -8.28 5.84 21.27
CA ASP A 306 -8.31 4.43 21.64
C ASP A 306 -8.39 3.52 20.41
N LYS A 307 -7.69 2.39 20.47
CA LYS A 307 -7.77 1.33 19.46
C LYS A 307 -9.23 0.94 19.26
N ARG A 308 -9.64 0.86 17.99
CA ARG A 308 -10.96 0.36 17.60
C ARG A 308 -10.88 -1.05 17.03
N ASP A 309 -11.96 -1.80 17.16
CA ASP A 309 -12.05 -3.13 16.56
C ASP A 309 -11.82 -3.06 15.05
N GLY A 310 -11.02 -4.00 14.54
CA GLY A 310 -10.66 -4.04 13.12
C GLY A 310 -9.52 -3.08 12.72
N SER A 311 -8.94 -2.30 13.64
CA SER A 311 -7.77 -1.46 13.34
C SER A 311 -6.58 -2.31 12.86
N ARG A 312 -5.76 -1.73 11.98
CA ARG A 312 -4.56 -2.36 11.42
C ARG A 312 -3.37 -1.42 11.52
N MET A 313 -2.22 -2.00 11.85
CA MET A 313 -0.92 -1.34 11.77
C MET A 313 -0.19 -1.81 10.50
N SER A 314 0.63 -0.93 9.94
CA SER A 314 1.49 -1.21 8.80
C SER A 314 2.77 -0.36 8.88
N ASN A 315 3.83 -0.85 8.26
CA ASN A 315 5.11 -0.13 8.15
C ASN A 315 5.06 0.77 6.92
N LEU A 316 5.01 2.09 7.10
CA LEU A 316 5.11 3.06 6.01
C LEU A 316 6.50 3.70 6.01
N GLY A 317 7.50 2.92 5.59
CA GLY A 317 8.87 3.41 5.43
C GLY A 317 9.61 3.73 6.72
N GLY A 318 9.46 2.89 7.73
CA GLY A 318 9.99 3.12 9.07
C GLY A 318 9.02 3.86 9.98
N ASN A 319 8.01 4.51 9.40
CA ASN A 319 6.91 5.09 10.16
C ASN A 319 5.81 4.06 10.40
N LEU A 320 5.08 4.23 11.49
CA LEU A 320 3.91 3.43 11.79
C LEU A 320 2.67 4.07 11.15
N ALA A 321 1.98 3.33 10.28
CA ALA A 321 0.69 3.73 9.73
C ALA A 321 -0.43 2.92 10.38
N ILE A 322 -1.37 3.62 11.03
CA ILE A 322 -2.52 3.05 11.71
C ILE A 322 -3.78 3.36 10.91
N MET A 323 -4.48 2.32 10.48
CA MET A 323 -5.77 2.41 9.80
C MET A 323 -6.90 1.90 10.67
N PHE A 324 -8.00 2.64 10.73
CA PHE A 324 -9.14 2.30 11.58
C PHE A 324 -10.45 2.90 11.08
N ASN A 325 -11.56 2.22 11.39
CA ASN A 325 -12.91 2.72 11.18
C ASN A 325 -13.23 3.80 12.23
N LEU A 326 -13.98 4.84 11.87
CA LEU A 326 -14.29 5.91 12.83
C LEU A 326 -15.17 5.45 14.01
N GLU A 327 -16.03 4.48 13.76
CA GLU A 327 -16.97 3.88 14.70
C GLU A 327 -17.33 2.48 14.18
N LYS A 328 -17.95 1.66 15.03
CA LYS A 328 -18.47 0.36 14.60
C LYS A 328 -19.57 0.60 13.56
N GLY A 329 -19.44 -0.03 12.39
CA GLY A 329 -20.35 0.20 11.27
C GLY A 329 -20.12 1.53 10.54
N SER A 330 -19.00 2.23 10.78
CA SER A 330 -18.69 3.43 10.02
C SER A 330 -18.43 3.13 8.56
N THR A 331 -18.82 4.05 7.69
CA THR A 331 -18.41 4.08 6.29
C THR A 331 -17.11 4.86 6.07
N LYS A 332 -16.58 5.50 7.12
CA LYS A 332 -15.38 6.35 7.07
C LYS A 332 -14.18 5.63 7.66
N ILE A 333 -13.07 5.67 6.92
CA ILE A 333 -11.80 5.09 7.34
C ILE A 333 -10.78 6.21 7.49
N CYS A 334 -10.10 6.23 8.63
CA CYS A 334 -8.98 7.13 8.90
C CYS A 334 -7.65 6.39 8.77
N CYS A 335 -6.63 7.16 8.41
CA CYS A 335 -5.25 6.75 8.50
C CYS A 335 -4.48 7.79 9.33
N THR A 336 -3.63 7.30 10.22
CA THR A 336 -2.71 8.10 11.02
C THR A 336 -1.29 7.61 10.74
N GLU A 337 -0.41 8.52 10.35
CA GLU A 337 1.02 8.22 10.21
C GLU A 337 1.78 8.75 11.43
N ILE A 338 2.65 7.92 11.98
CA ILE A 338 3.40 8.18 13.20
C ILE A 338 4.88 7.95 12.92
N ARG A 339 5.68 9.00 13.10
CA ARG A 339 7.13 8.89 13.03
C ARG A 339 7.66 8.22 14.29
N LEU A 340 8.60 7.30 14.11
CA LEU A 340 9.28 6.61 15.20
C LEU A 340 10.69 7.19 15.37
N GLU A 341 11.03 7.54 16.61
CA GLU A 341 12.33 8.10 16.98
C GLU A 341 12.89 7.34 18.19
N ARG A 342 14.15 6.91 18.12
CA ARG A 342 14.86 6.37 19.28
C ARG A 342 15.44 7.52 20.08
N ARG A 343 15.14 7.59 21.37
CA ARG A 343 15.67 8.61 22.29
C ARG A 343 16.56 7.95 23.36
N GLU A 344 17.15 8.77 24.22
CA GLU A 344 18.01 8.32 25.32
C GLU A 344 17.38 7.19 26.14
N GLY A 345 18.23 6.25 26.59
CA GLY A 345 17.80 5.05 27.31
C GLY A 345 17.19 3.95 26.43
N GLY A 346 17.33 4.04 25.09
CA GLY A 346 16.85 3.02 24.15
C GLY A 346 15.33 3.03 23.95
N LYS A 347 14.61 4.00 24.54
CA LYS A 347 13.15 4.10 24.44
C LYS A 347 12.74 4.63 23.07
N ILE A 348 11.65 4.08 22.55
CA ILE A 348 11.07 4.49 21.28
C ILE A 348 9.93 5.47 21.55
N TRP A 349 9.95 6.58 20.82
CA TRP A 349 8.94 7.63 20.85
C TRP A 349 8.22 7.68 19.51
N GLY A 350 6.91 7.88 19.56
CA GLY A 350 6.05 8.16 18.43
C GLY A 350 5.71 9.65 18.38
N THR A 351 5.61 10.21 17.18
CA THR A 351 5.03 11.54 16.95
C THR A 351 4.09 11.47 15.76
N VAL A 352 2.83 11.88 15.95
CA VAL A 352 1.84 11.91 14.87
C VAL A 352 2.27 12.92 13.81
N LEU A 353 2.43 12.47 12.58
CA LEU A 353 2.74 13.33 11.43
C LEU A 353 1.48 13.94 10.86
N TRP A 354 0.44 13.12 10.69
CA TRP A 354 -0.87 13.54 10.23
C TRP A 354 -1.90 12.45 10.56
N SER A 355 -3.18 12.85 10.60
CA SER A 355 -4.32 11.96 10.82
C SER A 355 -5.51 12.50 10.04
N ASN A 356 -5.99 11.75 9.05
CA ASN A 356 -7.04 12.20 8.14
C ASN A 356 -8.00 11.06 7.75
N ILE A 357 -9.24 11.41 7.38
CA ILE A 357 -10.18 10.48 6.74
C ILE A 357 -9.72 10.25 5.30
N VAL A 358 -9.33 9.02 4.97
CA VAL A 358 -8.77 8.69 3.66
C VAL A 358 -9.82 8.18 2.67
N ILE A 359 -10.99 7.75 3.14
CA ILE A 359 -12.13 7.37 2.29
C ILE A 359 -13.46 7.43 3.05
N THR A 360 -14.52 7.76 2.33
CA THR A 360 -15.92 7.57 2.75
C THR A 360 -16.58 6.61 1.76
N LEU A 361 -16.98 5.45 2.25
CA LEU A 361 -17.62 4.39 1.48
C LEU A 361 -19.15 4.57 1.49
N LYS A 362 -19.83 3.83 0.62
CA LYS A 362 -21.30 3.75 0.64
C LYS A 362 -21.83 2.85 1.77
N GLU A 363 -21.02 1.88 2.16
CA GLU A 363 -21.37 0.83 3.11
C GLU A 363 -20.22 0.60 4.10
N PRO A 364 -20.53 0.09 5.30
CA PRO A 364 -19.51 -0.30 6.26
C PRO A 364 -18.58 -1.36 5.69
N SER A 365 -17.30 -1.31 6.06
CA SER A 365 -16.30 -2.25 5.58
C SER A 365 -15.30 -2.62 6.67
N THR A 366 -14.72 -3.80 6.54
CA THR A 366 -13.62 -4.28 7.37
C THR A 366 -12.29 -4.05 6.66
N ILE A 367 -11.30 -3.54 7.39
CA ILE A 367 -9.91 -3.47 6.92
C ILE A 367 -9.32 -4.87 7.03
N VAL A 368 -9.21 -5.57 5.91
CA VAL A 368 -8.74 -6.97 5.88
C VAL A 368 -7.22 -6.98 6.04
N ARG A 369 -6.52 -6.25 5.18
CA ARG A 369 -5.05 -6.22 5.12
C ARG A 369 -4.56 -4.82 4.78
N CYS A 370 -3.45 -4.44 5.39
CA CYS A 370 -2.64 -3.28 5.04
C CYS A 370 -1.22 -3.78 4.85
N LEU A 371 -0.60 -3.45 3.73
CA LEU A 371 0.77 -3.84 3.41
C LEU A 371 1.44 -2.75 2.59
N THR A 372 2.72 -2.56 2.81
CA THR A 372 3.51 -1.55 2.11
C THR A 372 4.43 -2.24 1.13
N VAL A 373 4.47 -1.69 -0.08
CA VAL A 373 5.29 -2.18 -1.18
C VAL A 373 6.23 -1.05 -1.61
N THR A 374 7.45 -1.40 -2.02
CA THR A 374 8.42 -0.45 -2.55
C THR A 374 8.33 -0.45 -4.07
N VAL A 375 7.98 0.69 -4.67
CA VAL A 375 7.69 0.84 -6.11
C VAL A 375 8.58 1.89 -6.78
#